data_AF-A0A2M7AHC2-F1
#
_entry.id   AF-A0A2M7AHC2-F1
#
_cell.length_a   1.000
_cell.length_b   1.000
_cell.length_c   1.000
_cell.angle_alpha   90.00
_cell.angle_beta   90.00
_cell.angle_gamma   90.00
#
_symmetry.space_group_name_H-M   'P 1'
#
loop_
_entity.id
_entity.type
_entity.pdbx_description
1 polymer ?
#
loop_
_entity_poly.entity_id
_entity_poly.type
_entity_poly.pdbx_seq_one_letter_code
_entity_poly.pdbx_strand_id
1 'polypeptide(L)'
;MLVSKVSASIAVVLSVTWLVHAAPAAETLQQPCRFAVPSMIVAPLIDGSITGKEWNDATQIVGFMEAGRFLEPREGARYIGYDANNVYVAMTTELPPNKRLIARVTPHDANTVHDDSIELWIDPNRQNRLDEKGDRRYYQLILNSLGNLLDVVFDPDKGPPNSGWGVKLLVGSQL
;
A
#
# COMPACT_ATOMS: atom_id res chain seq x y z
N MET A 1 53.21 -56.11 -47.46
CA MET A 1 52.80 -57.40 -46.86
C MET A 1 51.96 -57.08 -45.62
N LEU A 2 50.86 -57.82 -45.43
CA LEU A 2 49.74 -57.64 -44.48
C LEU A 2 48.72 -56.51 -44.79
N VAL A 3 47.65 -56.90 -45.49
CA VAL A 3 46.33 -56.27 -45.41
C VAL A 3 45.59 -56.97 -44.27
N SER A 4 45.26 -56.24 -43.19
CA SER A 4 44.42 -56.73 -42.10
C SER A 4 42.98 -56.24 -42.28
N LYS A 5 42.03 -57.12 -41.97
CA LYS A 5 40.58 -56.95 -42.20
C LYS A 5 40.00 -55.81 -41.34
N VAL A 6 39.25 -54.92 -41.97
CA VAL A 6 38.44 -53.89 -41.29
C VAL A 6 37.11 -54.53 -40.86
N SER A 7 36.77 -54.44 -39.57
CA SER A 7 35.40 -54.66 -39.07
C SER A 7 34.80 -53.32 -38.69
N ALA A 8 33.66 -52.99 -39.30
CA ALA A 8 32.86 -51.82 -38.94
C ALA A 8 31.84 -52.23 -37.87
N SER A 9 31.80 -51.49 -36.77
CA SER A 9 30.73 -51.61 -35.76
C SER A 9 29.83 -50.37 -35.86
N ILE A 10 28.54 -50.59 -36.09
CA ILE A 10 27.51 -49.54 -36.10
C ILE A 10 27.07 -49.34 -34.65
N ALA A 11 27.23 -48.12 -34.13
CA ALA A 11 26.62 -47.71 -32.87
C ALA A 11 25.34 -46.92 -33.17
N VAL A 12 24.19 -47.45 -32.74
CA VAL A 12 22.90 -46.77 -32.79
C VAL A 12 22.73 -45.99 -31.49
N VAL A 13 22.61 -44.66 -31.59
CA VAL A 13 22.27 -43.80 -30.45
C VAL A 13 20.76 -43.59 -30.44
N LEU A 14 20.08 -44.15 -29.44
CA LEU A 14 18.67 -43.85 -29.16
C LEU A 14 18.57 -42.53 -28.40
N SER A 15 18.18 -41.46 -29.08
CA SER A 15 17.88 -40.17 -28.44
C SER A 15 16.48 -40.21 -27.81
N VAL A 16 16.43 -40.33 -26.48
CA VAL A 16 15.20 -40.10 -25.71
C VAL A 16 14.97 -38.59 -25.70
N THR A 17 14.05 -38.10 -26.53
CA THR A 17 13.57 -36.72 -26.46
C THR A 17 12.62 -36.61 -25.27
N TRP A 18 13.07 -35.97 -24.20
CA TRP A 18 12.19 -35.53 -23.13
C TRP A 18 11.31 -34.40 -23.65
N LEU A 19 10.03 -34.67 -23.86
CA LEU A 19 9.01 -33.62 -23.98
C LEU A 19 8.94 -32.89 -22.63
N VAL A 20 9.66 -31.77 -22.51
CA VAL A 20 9.44 -30.81 -21.44
C VAL A 20 8.07 -30.19 -21.68
N HIS A 21 7.05 -30.67 -20.96
CA HIS A 21 5.82 -29.92 -20.82
C HIS A 21 6.16 -28.64 -20.07
N ALA A 22 6.17 -27.51 -20.78
CA ALA A 22 6.15 -26.22 -20.12
C ALA A 22 4.86 -26.16 -19.30
N ALA A 23 4.97 -26.24 -17.98
CA ALA A 23 3.85 -25.89 -17.11
C ALA A 23 3.44 -24.44 -17.47
N PRO A 24 2.13 -24.14 -17.55
CA PRO A 24 1.70 -22.76 -17.72
C PRO A 24 2.36 -21.94 -16.61
N ALA A 25 2.97 -20.81 -16.99
CA ALA A 25 3.54 -19.89 -16.02
C ALA A 25 2.44 -19.55 -15.01
N ALA A 26 2.61 -20.03 -13.77
CA ALA A 26 1.76 -19.58 -12.69
C ALA A 26 1.86 -18.05 -12.67
N GLU A 27 0.74 -17.35 -12.74
CA GLU A 27 0.71 -15.93 -12.40
C GLU A 27 1.27 -15.84 -10.98
N THR A 28 2.52 -15.42 -10.87
CA THR A 28 3.09 -15.08 -9.57
C THR A 28 2.27 -13.89 -9.08
N LEU A 29 1.28 -14.15 -8.22
CA LEU A 29 0.55 -13.10 -7.54
C LEU A 29 1.61 -12.18 -6.93
N GLN A 30 1.70 -10.97 -7.49
CA GLN A 30 2.70 -10.00 -7.08
C GLN A 30 2.47 -9.79 -5.59
N GLN A 31 3.42 -10.24 -4.75
CA GLN A 31 3.25 -10.08 -3.31
C GLN A 31 3.13 -8.58 -3.04
N PRO A 32 2.12 -8.14 -2.25
CA PRO A 32 2.00 -6.74 -1.93
C PRO A 32 3.28 -6.29 -1.23
N CYS A 33 3.72 -5.06 -1.49
CA CYS A 33 4.79 -4.45 -0.70
C CYS A 33 4.40 -4.51 0.78
N ARG A 34 5.31 -5.04 1.61
CA ARG A 34 5.14 -5.11 3.06
C ARG A 34 6.33 -4.41 3.71
N PHE A 35 6.03 -3.58 4.68
CA PHE A 35 7.02 -2.94 5.54
C PHE A 35 6.56 -3.08 6.98
N ALA A 36 7.53 -3.11 7.90
CA ALA A 36 7.22 -3.05 9.32
C ALA A 36 6.79 -1.63 9.68
N VAL A 37 5.79 -1.52 10.54
CA VAL A 37 5.45 -0.28 11.24
C VAL A 37 5.79 -0.53 12.71
N PRO A 38 6.65 0.27 13.33
CA PRO A 38 7.02 0.11 14.74
C PRO A 38 6.02 0.80 15.68
N SER A 39 5.99 0.34 16.94
CA SER A 39 5.38 1.09 18.02
C SER A 39 6.25 2.30 18.37
N MET A 40 5.64 3.47 18.53
CA MET A 40 6.30 4.71 18.91
C MET A 40 6.33 4.83 20.43
N ILE A 41 7.47 5.29 20.98
CA ILE A 41 7.62 5.50 22.42
C ILE A 41 6.99 6.84 22.83
N VAL A 42 7.10 7.84 21.97
CA VAL A 42 6.54 9.17 22.15
C VAL A 42 5.50 9.41 21.07
N ALA A 43 4.25 9.64 21.47
CA ALA A 43 3.21 10.03 20.54
C ALA A 43 3.54 11.40 19.92
N PRO A 44 3.42 11.58 18.61
CA PRO A 44 3.66 12.87 17.96
C PRO A 44 2.55 13.86 18.30
N LEU A 45 2.90 15.14 18.38
CA LEU A 45 1.93 16.21 18.43
C LEU A 45 1.27 16.38 17.06
N ILE A 46 -0.07 16.37 17.02
CA ILE A 46 -0.82 16.49 15.78
C ILE A 46 -1.14 17.97 15.52
N ASP A 47 -0.13 18.75 15.15
CA ASP A 47 -0.25 20.20 14.86
C ASP A 47 0.06 20.56 13.39
N GLY A 48 0.32 19.56 12.55
CA GLY A 48 0.66 19.72 11.13
C GLY A 48 2.15 19.96 10.88
N SER A 49 2.95 20.15 11.93
CA SER A 49 4.39 20.21 11.87
C SER A 49 4.97 18.79 11.87
N ILE A 50 5.86 18.51 10.94
CA ILE A 50 6.63 17.26 10.94
C ILE A 50 8.05 17.66 11.30
N THR A 51 8.23 18.02 12.57
CA THR A 51 9.49 18.57 13.06
C THR A 51 10.02 17.75 14.23
N GLY A 52 11.34 17.64 14.31
CA GLY A 52 12.01 17.09 15.49
C GLY A 52 12.00 15.57 15.58
N LYS A 53 12.19 15.11 16.83
CA LYS A 53 12.47 13.70 17.16
C LYS A 53 11.22 12.84 17.33
N GLU A 54 10.03 13.44 17.37
CA GLU A 54 8.78 12.71 17.66
C GLU A 54 8.44 11.69 16.58
N TRP A 55 8.85 11.93 15.33
CA TRP A 55 8.67 11.01 14.21
C TRP A 55 9.86 10.05 14.01
N ASN A 56 10.90 10.08 14.87
CA ASN A 56 12.11 9.26 14.70
C ASN A 56 11.83 7.76 14.78
N ASP A 57 10.83 7.38 15.59
CA ASP A 57 10.45 5.98 15.73
C ASP A 57 9.61 5.51 14.54
N ALA A 58 9.01 6.41 13.75
CA ALA A 58 8.09 6.03 12.68
C ALA A 58 8.81 5.43 11.46
N THR A 59 8.11 4.56 10.73
CA THR A 59 8.58 4.11 9.42
C THR A 59 8.41 5.25 8.41
N GLN A 60 9.52 5.68 7.82
CA GLN A 60 9.54 6.65 6.74
C GLN A 60 9.56 5.94 5.38
N ILE A 61 8.66 6.33 4.48
CA ILE A 61 8.60 5.86 3.09
C ILE A 61 8.76 7.07 2.18
N VAL A 62 9.82 7.08 1.37
CA VAL A 62 10.14 8.17 0.45
C VAL A 62 9.68 7.83 -0.97
N GLY A 63 9.16 8.84 -1.67
CA GLY A 63 8.68 8.72 -3.04
C GLY A 63 7.25 8.17 -3.14
N PHE A 64 6.66 8.38 -4.31
CA PHE A 64 5.30 7.97 -4.63
C PHE A 64 5.24 7.27 -5.99
N MET A 65 4.14 6.57 -6.21
CA MET A 65 3.82 5.98 -7.51
C MET A 65 2.41 6.37 -7.87
N GLU A 66 2.21 6.74 -9.13
CA GLU A 66 0.89 6.75 -9.74
C GLU A 66 0.41 5.31 -9.85
N ALA A 67 -0.85 5.03 -9.46
CA ALA A 67 -1.52 3.73 -9.38
C ALA A 67 -0.88 2.58 -10.20
N GLY A 68 0.23 2.05 -9.67
CA GLY A 68 0.95 0.87 -10.12
C GLY A 68 1.82 0.99 -11.39
N ARG A 69 2.03 2.18 -11.99
CA ARG A 69 2.65 2.25 -13.32
C ARG A 69 3.87 3.16 -13.46
N PHE A 70 3.94 4.27 -12.73
CA PHE A 70 5.05 5.23 -12.86
C PHE A 70 5.46 5.79 -11.49
N LEU A 71 6.77 6.02 -11.33
CA LEU A 71 7.29 6.78 -10.20
C LEU A 71 6.87 8.25 -10.35
N GLU A 72 6.38 8.83 -9.27
CA GLU A 72 6.09 10.26 -9.21
C GLU A 72 7.41 11.04 -9.08
N PRO A 73 7.70 12.00 -9.97
CA PRO A 73 8.92 12.80 -9.89
C PRO A 73 8.94 13.80 -8.72
N ARG A 74 7.78 14.21 -8.18
CA ARG A 74 7.71 15.08 -7.00
C ARG A 74 8.33 14.40 -5.78
N GLU A 75 9.10 15.16 -5.02
CA GLU A 75 9.60 14.68 -3.74
C GLU A 75 8.48 14.61 -2.70
N GLY A 76 8.70 13.71 -1.75
CA GLY A 76 7.94 13.69 -0.51
C GLY A 76 8.08 12.37 0.22
N ALA A 77 7.52 12.35 1.42
CA ALA A 77 7.66 11.25 2.34
C ALA A 77 6.35 11.01 3.10
N ARG A 78 6.16 9.77 3.53
CA ARG A 78 5.11 9.36 4.45
C ARG A 78 5.74 8.78 5.70
N TYR A 79 5.17 9.08 6.85
CA TYR A 79 5.57 8.55 8.14
C TYR A 79 4.39 7.78 8.72
N ILE A 80 4.64 6.55 9.16
CA ILE A 80 3.62 5.70 9.76
C ILE A 80 4.19 5.10 11.04
N GLY A 81 3.43 5.23 12.12
CA GLY A 81 3.73 4.63 13.41
C GLY A 81 2.44 4.34 14.18
N TYR A 82 2.54 3.70 15.33
CA TYR A 82 1.38 3.49 16.20
C TYR A 82 1.79 3.45 17.67
N ASP A 83 0.83 3.54 18.57
CA ASP A 83 0.98 3.14 19.97
C ASP A 83 -0.19 2.24 20.40
N ALA A 84 -0.36 2.00 21.69
CA ALA A 84 -1.42 1.14 22.21
C ALA A 84 -2.84 1.61 21.85
N ASN A 85 -3.04 2.88 21.49
CA ASN A 85 -4.35 3.49 21.30
C ASN A 85 -4.57 4.05 19.89
N ASN A 86 -3.50 4.48 19.20
CA ASN A 86 -3.62 5.25 17.96
C ASN A 86 -2.68 4.76 16.87
N VAL A 87 -3.09 4.99 15.62
CA VAL A 87 -2.23 4.92 14.43
C VAL A 87 -1.92 6.36 14.00
N TYR A 88 -0.65 6.65 13.78
CA TYR A 88 -0.16 7.97 13.39
C TYR A 88 0.28 7.95 11.93
N VAL A 89 -0.20 8.94 11.17
CA VAL A 89 0.17 9.13 9.77
C VAL A 89 0.51 10.58 9.54
N ALA A 90 1.64 10.82 8.89
CA ALA A 90 2.02 12.12 8.38
C ALA A 90 2.54 12.01 6.94
N MET A 91 2.40 13.09 6.17
CA MET A 91 2.86 13.14 4.79
C MET A 91 3.38 14.53 4.46
N THR A 92 4.51 14.56 3.75
CA THR A 92 5.02 15.75 3.06
C THR A 92 5.06 15.47 1.57
N THR A 93 4.78 16.48 0.76
CA THR A 93 4.95 16.41 -0.70
C THR A 93 5.24 17.79 -1.25
N GLU A 94 6.00 17.84 -2.35
CA GLU A 94 6.21 19.06 -3.09
C GLU A 94 4.91 19.56 -3.73
N LEU A 95 4.71 20.87 -3.61
CA LEU A 95 3.75 21.59 -4.43
C LEU A 95 4.46 22.19 -5.64
N PRO A 96 3.83 22.21 -6.83
CA PRO A 96 4.38 22.94 -7.95
C PRO A 96 4.59 24.43 -7.59
N PRO A 97 5.62 25.10 -8.15
CA PRO A 97 5.89 26.49 -7.84
C PRO A 97 4.65 27.39 -8.00
N ASN A 98 4.40 28.25 -7.02
CA ASN A 98 3.26 29.19 -6.99
C ASN A 98 1.87 28.52 -6.97
N LYS A 99 1.77 27.24 -6.62
CA LYS A 99 0.49 26.57 -6.36
C LYS A 99 0.19 26.53 -4.86
N ARG A 100 -1.08 26.32 -4.56
CA ARG A 100 -1.61 26.07 -3.21
C ARG A 100 -2.37 24.76 -3.27
N LEU A 101 -2.52 24.13 -2.10
CA LEU A 101 -3.40 22.98 -1.96
C LEU A 101 -4.82 23.34 -2.38
N ILE A 102 -5.43 22.45 -3.16
CA ILE A 102 -6.85 22.49 -3.50
C ILE A 102 -7.59 21.85 -2.33
N ALA A 103 -8.38 22.65 -1.62
CA ALA A 103 -9.31 22.16 -0.60
C ALA A 103 -10.62 22.96 -0.68
N ARG A 104 -11.61 22.39 -1.36
CA ARG A 104 -12.91 23.02 -1.65
C ARG A 104 -14.05 22.34 -0.92
N VAL A 105 -13.90 21.06 -0.60
CA VAL A 105 -14.92 20.26 0.08
C VAL A 105 -14.84 20.55 1.57
N THR A 106 -15.95 21.06 2.11
CA THR A 106 -16.10 21.47 3.52
C THR A 106 -17.18 20.75 4.33
N PRO A 107 -18.20 20.10 3.73
CA PRO A 107 -19.10 19.25 4.52
C PRO A 107 -18.40 17.97 4.99
N HIS A 108 -18.70 17.54 6.22
CA HIS A 108 -18.36 16.21 6.72
C HIS A 108 -19.04 15.13 5.86
N ASP A 109 -18.38 13.99 5.64
CA ASP A 109 -18.82 12.86 4.80
C ASP A 109 -19.05 13.19 3.32
N ALA A 110 -18.68 14.39 2.87
CA ALA A 110 -18.63 14.69 1.46
C ALA A 110 -17.39 14.04 0.81
N ASN A 111 -17.54 13.61 -0.44
CA ASN A 111 -16.43 13.01 -1.16
C ASN A 111 -15.32 14.04 -1.43
N THR A 112 -14.20 13.90 -0.71
CA THR A 112 -13.03 14.79 -0.76
C THR A 112 -11.99 14.37 -1.79
N VAL A 113 -12.22 13.29 -2.56
CA VAL A 113 -11.24 12.71 -3.51
C VAL A 113 -10.73 13.68 -4.59
N HIS A 114 -11.46 14.75 -4.88
CA HIS A 114 -11.08 15.75 -5.88
C HIS A 114 -10.32 16.96 -5.30
N ASP A 115 -10.19 17.03 -3.97
CA ASP A 115 -9.25 17.92 -3.30
C ASP A 115 -7.88 17.25 -3.19
N ASP A 116 -6.85 18.05 -2.93
CA ASP A 116 -5.56 17.54 -2.48
C ASP A 116 -5.77 16.89 -1.11
N SER A 117 -5.81 15.55 -1.11
CA SER A 117 -6.24 14.72 0.01
C SER A 117 -5.33 13.52 0.21
N ILE A 118 -5.31 13.04 1.44
CA ILE A 118 -4.70 11.76 1.81
C ILE A 118 -5.83 10.75 1.93
N GLU A 119 -5.65 9.60 1.27
CA GLU A 119 -6.55 8.46 1.38
C GLU A 119 -5.86 7.30 2.09
N LEU A 120 -6.54 6.75 3.11
CA LEU A 120 -6.09 5.59 3.87
C LEU A 120 -7.13 4.48 3.77
N TRP A 121 -6.65 3.28 3.47
CA TRP A 121 -7.43 2.05 3.56
C TRP A 121 -6.86 1.20 4.69
N ILE A 122 -7.70 0.87 5.66
CA ILE A 122 -7.30 0.14 6.87
C ILE A 122 -8.13 -1.12 6.99
N ASP A 123 -7.46 -2.26 7.13
CA ASP A 123 -8.08 -3.56 7.30
C ASP A 123 -7.49 -4.25 8.54
N PRO A 124 -8.00 -3.94 9.74
CA PRO A 124 -7.48 -4.53 10.98
C PRO A 124 -7.82 -6.02 11.08
N ASN A 125 -8.82 -6.48 10.31
CA ASN A 125 -9.30 -7.84 10.32
C ASN A 125 -8.68 -8.70 9.22
N ARG A 126 -7.68 -8.21 8.50
CA ARG A 126 -7.16 -8.88 7.29
C ARG A 126 -6.72 -10.33 7.53
N GLN A 127 -6.16 -10.61 8.71
CA GLN A 127 -5.74 -11.96 9.11
C GLN A 127 -6.95 -12.87 9.42
N ASN A 128 -8.00 -12.28 10.00
CA ASN A 128 -9.21 -13.00 10.42
C ASN A 128 -10.25 -13.11 9.30
N ARG A 129 -10.09 -12.38 8.18
CA ARG A 129 -11.00 -12.42 7.03
C ARG A 129 -11.07 -13.78 6.33
N LEU A 130 -10.07 -14.64 6.54
CA LEU A 130 -10.08 -16.01 6.04
C LEU A 130 -10.97 -16.94 6.86
N ASP A 131 -11.43 -16.51 8.04
CA ASP A 131 -12.45 -17.18 8.84
C ASP A 131 -13.82 -16.62 8.45
N GLU A 132 -14.73 -17.47 7.96
CA GLU A 132 -16.09 -17.10 7.55
C GLU A 132 -16.90 -16.44 8.68
N LYS A 133 -16.48 -16.60 9.94
CA LYS A 133 -17.15 -16.04 11.12
C LYS A 133 -16.48 -14.78 11.67
N GLY A 134 -15.35 -14.36 11.11
CA GLY A 134 -14.61 -13.18 11.55
C GLY A 134 -15.30 -11.88 11.15
N ASP A 135 -15.05 -10.79 11.88
CA ASP A 135 -15.44 -9.45 11.43
C ASP A 135 -14.71 -9.13 10.12
N ARG A 136 -15.45 -8.90 9.02
CA ARG A 136 -14.86 -8.65 7.70
C ARG A 136 -14.72 -7.17 7.37
N ARG A 137 -15.08 -6.29 8.31
CA ARG A 137 -15.08 -4.84 8.10
C ARG A 137 -13.69 -4.29 7.81
N TYR A 138 -13.65 -3.36 6.86
CA TYR A 138 -12.49 -2.53 6.54
C TYR A 138 -12.95 -1.10 6.32
N TYR A 139 -11.99 -0.18 6.39
CA TYR A 139 -12.25 1.24 6.58
C TYR A 139 -11.52 2.04 5.51
N GLN A 140 -12.17 3.07 5.00
CA GLN A 140 -11.59 4.07 4.12
C GLN A 140 -11.71 5.43 4.79
N LEU A 141 -10.63 6.19 4.75
CA LEU A 141 -10.56 7.57 5.22
C LEU A 141 -10.03 8.42 4.09
N ILE A 142 -10.70 9.53 3.76
CA ILE A 142 -10.18 10.54 2.83
C ILE A 142 -10.21 11.90 3.52
N LEU A 143 -9.04 12.49 3.71
CA LEU A 143 -8.84 13.72 4.47
C LEU A 143 -8.20 14.79 3.58
N ASN A 144 -8.83 15.97 3.45
CA ASN A 144 -8.21 17.12 2.81
C ASN A 144 -7.48 18.02 3.81
N SER A 145 -6.74 19.01 3.29
CA SER A 145 -5.90 19.90 4.09
C SER A 145 -6.65 20.88 5.00
N LEU A 146 -7.97 21.04 4.81
CA LEU A 146 -8.85 21.78 5.74
C LEU A 146 -9.35 20.92 6.92
N GLY A 147 -8.99 19.63 6.93
CA GLY A 147 -9.44 18.69 7.96
C GLY A 147 -10.80 18.05 7.68
N ASN A 148 -11.37 18.24 6.48
CA ASN A 148 -12.62 17.60 6.13
C ASN A 148 -12.40 16.14 5.79
N LEU A 149 -13.25 15.30 6.38
CA LEU A 149 -13.11 13.88 6.41
C LEU A 149 -14.31 13.21 5.73
N LEU A 150 -14.00 12.23 4.89
CA LEU A 150 -14.90 11.14 4.56
C LEU A 150 -14.41 9.90 5.30
N ASP A 151 -15.26 9.29 6.12
CA ASP A 151 -14.97 8.00 6.77
C ASP A 151 -16.03 6.95 6.42
N VAL A 152 -15.57 5.83 5.87
CA VAL A 152 -16.46 4.79 5.33
C VAL A 152 -16.11 3.43 5.92
N VAL A 153 -17.13 2.72 6.39
CA VAL A 153 -17.05 1.31 6.75
C VAL A 153 -17.59 0.48 5.60
N PHE A 154 -16.80 -0.48 5.17
CA PHE A 154 -17.21 -1.51 4.24
C PHE A 154 -17.44 -2.80 5.02
N ASP A 155 -18.61 -3.39 4.83
CA ASP A 155 -18.96 -4.71 5.36
C ASP A 155 -19.45 -5.57 4.18
N PRO A 156 -18.62 -6.48 3.66
CA PRO A 156 -18.98 -7.32 2.51
C PRO A 156 -20.29 -8.09 2.69
N ASP A 157 -20.71 -8.33 3.93
CA ASP A 157 -21.87 -9.15 4.26
C ASP A 157 -23.16 -8.30 4.41
N LYS A 158 -23.06 -6.96 4.42
CA LYS A 158 -24.19 -6.04 4.66
C LYS A 158 -24.55 -5.13 3.50
N GLY A 159 -23.86 -5.24 2.36
CA GLY A 159 -24.20 -4.53 1.14
C GLY A 159 -23.51 -3.17 1.00
N PRO A 160 -24.23 -2.07 0.71
CA PRO A 160 -23.60 -0.77 0.43
C PRO A 160 -22.71 -0.27 1.58
N PRO A 161 -21.63 0.48 1.27
CA PRO A 161 -20.76 1.07 2.28
C PRO A 161 -21.51 2.03 3.21
N ASN A 162 -21.11 2.09 4.48
CA ASN A 162 -21.69 2.98 5.49
C ASN A 162 -20.75 4.16 5.74
N SER A 163 -21.17 5.36 5.34
CA SER A 163 -20.42 6.62 5.52
C SER A 163 -20.74 7.35 6.84
N GLY A 164 -21.30 6.66 7.84
CA GLY A 164 -21.66 7.22 9.14
C GLY A 164 -20.92 6.54 10.29
N TRP A 165 -19.66 6.16 10.08
CA TRP A 165 -18.89 5.42 11.08
C TRP A 165 -18.52 6.28 12.29
N GLY A 166 -18.11 7.53 12.07
CA GLY A 166 -17.80 8.50 13.12
C GLY A 166 -16.45 8.22 13.79
N VAL A 167 -15.40 8.03 13.00
CA VAL A 167 -14.04 7.85 13.52
C VAL A 167 -13.60 9.04 14.37
N LYS A 168 -12.84 8.76 15.43
CA LYS A 168 -12.15 9.81 16.20
C LYS A 168 -10.81 10.11 15.53
N LEU A 169 -10.68 11.31 14.97
CA LEU A 169 -9.47 11.75 14.29
C LEU A 169 -8.99 13.09 14.87
N LEU A 170 -7.67 13.21 15.05
CA LEU A 170 -7.00 14.50 15.23
C LEU A 170 -6.30 14.86 13.92
N VAL A 171 -6.41 16.12 13.52
CA VAL A 171 -5.85 16.62 12.25
C VAL A 171 -5.04 17.88 12.53
N GLY A 172 -3.84 17.91 11.96
CA GLY A 172 -3.02 19.12 11.88
C GLY A 172 -2.51 19.29 10.45
N SER A 173 -2.52 20.51 9.94
CA SER A 173 -2.02 20.85 8.61
C SER A 173 -1.30 22.21 8.64
N GLN A 174 -0.28 22.34 7.79
CA GLN A 174 0.34 23.63 7.50
C GLN A 174 -0.17 24.11 6.14
N LEU A 175 -1.04 25.13 6.16
CA LEU A 175 -1.63 25.78 4.98
C LEU A 175 -0.94 27.11 4.66
#